data_AF-A0A800XM20-F1
#
_entry.id   AF-A0A800XM20-F1
#
_cell.length_a   1.000
_cell.length_b   1.000
_cell.length_c   1.000
_cell.angle_alpha   90.00
_cell.angle_beta   90.00
_cell.angle_gamma   90.00
#
_symmetry.space_group_name_H-M   'P 1'
#
loop_
_entity.id
_entity.type
_entity.pdbx_description
1 polymer ?
#
loop_
_entity_poly.entity_id
_entity_poly.type
_entity_poly.pdbx_seq_one_letter_code
_entity_poly.pdbx_strand_id
1 'polypeptide(L)' 'MGKTGSVEWIQVKGRKGRIRLVPKSGAATKRPGPGQRYDSAGSVRRKIARSEKAVIGPKNK' A
#
# COMPACT_ATOMS: atom_id res chain seq x y z
N MET A 1 16.51 -0.23 26.31
CA MET A 1 16.64 -0.74 24.93
C MET A 1 15.50 -1.72 24.66
N GLY A 2 14.26 -1.22 24.59
CA GLY A 2 13.07 -2.07 24.46
C GLY A 2 13.00 -2.69 23.07
N LYS A 3 12.47 -3.91 22.96
CA LYS A 3 12.26 -4.64 21.69
C LYS A 3 11.74 -3.68 20.62
N THR A 4 12.56 -3.35 19.63
CA THR A 4 12.11 -2.66 18.43
C THR A 4 11.13 -3.59 17.75
N GLY A 5 9.82 -3.29 17.86
CA GLY A 5 8.78 -4.10 17.22
C GLY A 5 9.17 -4.31 15.76
N SER A 6 9.45 -5.56 15.40
CA SER A 6 9.85 -5.93 14.04
C SER A 6 8.76 -5.47 13.09
N VAL A 7 9.09 -4.51 12.22
CA VAL A 7 8.15 -4.03 11.20
C VAL A 7 7.98 -5.16 10.18
N GLU A 8 6.79 -5.74 10.12
CA GLU A 8 6.44 -6.70 9.07
C GLU A 8 6.38 -6.00 7.71
N TRP A 9 7.23 -6.44 6.80
CA TRP A 9 7.32 -5.91 5.44
C TRP A 9 6.55 -6.80 4.46
N ILE A 10 5.66 -6.18 3.69
CA ILE A 10 4.86 -6.83 2.66
C ILE A 10 5.34 -6.38 1.28
N GLN A 11 5.47 -7.33 0.37
CA GLN A 11 5.78 -7.06 -1.03
C GLN A 11 4.52 -6.62 -1.79
N VAL A 12 4.63 -5.48 -2.48
CA VAL A 12 3.57 -4.98 -3.35
C VAL A 12 4.07 -4.73 -4.76
N LYS A 13 3.34 -5.28 -5.73
CA LYS A 13 3.58 -5.12 -7.17
C LYS A 13 3.00 -3.80 -7.70
N GLY A 14 3.83 -3.01 -8.37
CA GLY A 14 3.41 -1.84 -9.12
C GLY A 14 2.88 -2.19 -10.52
N ARG A 15 2.29 -1.20 -11.21
CA ARG A 15 1.71 -1.38 -12.56
C ARG A 15 2.72 -1.89 -13.59
N LYS A 16 3.98 -1.45 -13.53
CA LYS A 16 5.07 -1.88 -14.42
C LYS A 16 5.84 -3.11 -13.89
N GLY A 17 5.22 -3.93 -13.04
CA GLY A 17 5.84 -5.14 -12.49
C GLY A 17 6.88 -4.94 -11.39
N ARG A 18 7.37 -3.71 -11.16
CA ARG A 18 8.32 -3.40 -10.08
C ARG A 18 7.73 -3.69 -8.70
N ILE A 19 8.49 -4.37 -7.85
CA ILE A 19 8.10 -4.72 -6.48
C ILE A 19 8.68 -3.67 -5.51
N ARG A 20 7.89 -3.28 -4.51
CA ARG A 20 8.36 -2.47 -3.37
C ARG A 20 7.92 -3.10 -2.07
N LEU A 21 8.75 -2.93 -1.04
CA LEU A 21 8.41 -3.29 0.33
C LEU A 21 7.64 -2.14 0.97
N VAL A 22 6.51 -2.47 1.58
CA VAL A 22 5.66 -1.53 2.32
C VAL A 22 5.39 -2.13 3.69
N PRO A 23 5.39 -1.32 4.78
CA PRO A 23 4.96 -1.81 6.07
C PRO A 23 3.56 -2.40 6.00
N LYS A 24 3.28 -3.45 6.78
CA LYS A 24 1.97 -4.13 6.79
C LYS A 24 0.78 -3.17 6.92
N SER A 25 0.89 -2.15 7.77
CA SER A 25 -0.13 -1.11 7.96
C SER A 25 -0.46 -0.32 6.68
N GLY A 26 0.50 -0.18 5.76
CA GLY A 26 0.37 0.54 4.49
C GLY A 26 0.15 -0.37 3.28
N ALA A 27 0.05 -1.69 3.47
CA ALA A 27 -0.04 -2.64 2.36
C ALA A 27 -1.42 -2.61 1.68
N ALA A 28 -2.50 -2.50 2.46
CA ALA A 28 -3.87 -2.57 1.95
C ALA A 28 -4.30 -1.31 1.17
N THR A 29 -3.68 -0.16 1.42
CA THR A 29 -4.09 1.11 0.81
C THR A 29 -2.94 1.84 0.12
N LYS A 30 -3.29 2.73 -0.80
CA LYS A 30 -2.37 3.66 -1.47
C LYS A 30 -2.94 5.06 -1.46
N ARG A 31 -2.06 6.04 -1.65
CA ARG A 31 -2.48 7.43 -1.87
C ARG A 31 -3.00 7.59 -3.31
N PRO A 32 -4.12 8.29 -3.53
CA PRO A 32 -4.63 8.56 -4.87
C PRO A 32 -3.65 9.38 -5.70
N GLY A 33 -3.64 9.15 -7.01
CA GLY A 33 -3.00 10.07 -7.95
C GLY A 33 -3.75 11.40 -8.04
N PRO A 34 -3.15 12.46 -8.62
CA PRO A 34 -3.76 13.79 -8.70
C PRO A 34 -5.19 13.79 -9.26
N GLY A 35 -5.42 13.12 -10.39
CA GLY A 35 -6.75 12.99 -11.00
C GLY A 35 -7.72 12.04 -10.29
N GLN A 36 -7.27 11.33 -9.24
CA GLN A 36 -8.11 10.40 -8.45
C GLN A 36 -8.40 10.95 -7.04
N ARG A 37 -7.98 12.19 -6.75
CA ARG A 37 -8.13 12.80 -5.43
C ARG A 37 -9.57 13.16 -5.10
N TYR A 38 -10.41 13.42 -6.08
CA TYR A 38 -11.80 13.80 -5.88
C TYR A 38 -12.71 12.65 -6.31
N ASP A 39 -13.79 12.43 -5.57
CA ASP A 39 -14.88 11.58 -6.04
C ASP A 39 -15.84 12.35 -6.96
N SER A 40 -16.86 11.66 -7.48
CA SER A 40 -17.87 12.27 -8.34
C SER A 40 -18.70 13.36 -7.66
N ALA A 41 -18.73 13.38 -6.32
CA ALA A 41 -19.40 14.40 -5.52
C ALA A 41 -18.45 15.55 -5.12
N GLY A 42 -17.17 15.51 -5.53
CA GLY A 42 -16.17 16.53 -5.21
C GLY A 42 -15.47 16.36 -3.85
N SER A 43 -15.73 15.28 -3.11
CA SER A 43 -15.07 15.01 -1.82
C SER A 43 -13.66 14.45 -1.98
N VAL A 44 -12.77 14.79 -1.04
CA VAL A 44 -11.35 14.42 -1.10
C VAL A 44 -11.12 12.98 -0.62
N ARG A 45 -10.69 12.12 -1.55
CA ARG A 45 -10.18 10.78 -1.29
C ARG A 45 -8.75 10.88 -0.75
N ARG A 46 -8.54 10.46 0.50
CA ARG A 46 -7.20 10.41 1.12
C ARG A 46 -6.48 9.08 0.88
N LYS A 47 -7.22 7.99 0.74
CA LYS A 47 -6.72 6.63 0.55
C LYS A 47 -7.59 5.87 -0.46
N ILE A 48 -6.99 4.99 -1.23
CA ILE A 48 -7.64 4.05 -2.15
C ILE A 48 -7.17 2.64 -1.81
N ALA A 49 -8.08 1.67 -1.80
CA ALA A 49 -7.74 0.25 -1.63
C ALA A 49 -6.84 -0.24 -2.77
N ARG A 50 -5.83 -1.04 -2.45
CA ARG A 50 -5.07 -1.76 -3.47
C ARG A 50 -5.87 -2.97 -3.93
N SER A 51 -5.62 -3.39 -5.17
CA SER A 51 -6.12 -4.68 -5.64
C SER A 51 -5.41 -5.80 -4.87
N GLU A 52 -6.15 -6.83 -4.49
CA GLU A 52 -5.63 -8.03 -3.81
C GLU A 52 -4.47 -8.66 -4.58
N LYS A 53 -4.56 -8.73 -5.91
CA LYS A 53 -3.50 -9.25 -6.80
C LYS A 53 -2.18 -8.49 -6.71
N ALA A 54 -2.22 -7.23 -6.26
CA ALA A 54 -1.02 -6.42 -6.11
C ALA A 54 -0.27 -6.73 -4.81
N VAL A 55 -0.96 -7.27 -3.80
CA VAL A 55 -0.36 -7.65 -2.51
C VAL A 55 0.14 -9.08 -2.63
N ILE A 56 1.45 -9.25 -2.74
CA ILE A 56 2.07 -10.58 -2.93
C ILE A 56 2.17 -11.33 -1.59
N GLY A 57 2.30 -10.59 -0.48
CA GLY A 57 2.37 -11.16 0.87
C GLY A 57 3.64 -10.75 1.63
N PRO A 58 3.82 -11.27 2.87
CA PRO A 58 5.01 -11.04 3.66
C PRO A 58 6.24 -11.67 3.00
N LYS A 59 7.41 -11.04 3.16
CA LYS A 59 8.68 -11.65 2.75
C LYS A 59 9.02 -12.75 3.76
N ASN A 60 8.71 -14.01 3.45
CA ASN A 60 9.29 -15.13 4.18
C ASN A 60 10.77 -15.21 3.81
N LYS A 61 11.61 -15.31 4.84
CA LYS A 61 13.06 -15.48 4.71
C LYS A 61 13.36 -16.94 4.36
#